data_AF-A0A4U3LMF8-F1
#
_entry.id   AF-A0A4U3LMF8-F1
#
_cell.length_a   1.000
_cell.length_b   1.000
_cell.length_c   1.000
_cell.angle_alpha   90.00
_cell.angle_beta   90.00
_cell.angle_gamma   90.00
#
_symmetry.space_group_name_H-M   'P 1'
#
loop_
_entity.id
_entity.type
_entity.pdbx_description
1 polymer ?
#
loop_
_entity_poly.entity_id
_entity_poly.type
_entity_poly.pdbx_seq_one_letter_code
_entity_poly.pdbx_strand_id
1 'polypeptide(L)'
;MYAQRHYFASITLADGVNIKELSEYLGHYDPGFTLQMYTHMLPSSYDRARQAVDRRLERLARRLTEQSRSRADRGRDLEDLGPGPGLL
;
A
#
# COMPACT_ATOMS: atom_id res chain seq x y z
N MET A 1 -37.95 -0.86 -6.37
CA MET A 1 -36.70 -0.11 -6.61
C MET A 1 -35.63 -0.29 -5.53
N TYR A 2 -35.97 -0.28 -4.23
CA TYR A 2 -34.97 -0.41 -3.15
C TYR A 2 -34.11 -1.68 -3.21
N ALA A 3 -34.70 -2.85 -3.48
CA ALA A 3 -33.97 -4.12 -3.52
C ALA A 3 -32.84 -4.13 -4.57
N GLN A 4 -33.03 -3.51 -5.74
CA GLN A 4 -32.02 -3.45 -6.80
C GLN A 4 -30.83 -2.56 -6.41
N ARG A 5 -31.12 -1.38 -5.84
CA ARG A 5 -30.09 -0.46 -5.33
C ARG A 5 -29.27 -1.11 -4.21
N HIS A 6 -29.96 -1.83 -3.32
CA HIS A 6 -29.35 -2.55 -2.21
C HIS A 6 -28.47 -3.71 -2.69
N TYR A 7 -28.94 -4.48 -3.68
CA TYR A 7 -28.16 -5.53 -4.32
C TYR A 7 -26.90 -4.96 -4.99
N PHE A 8 -27.05 -3.91 -5.80
CA PHE A 8 -25.93 -3.22 -6.46
C PHE A 8 -24.89 -2.70 -5.46
N ALA A 9 -25.32 -2.03 -4.39
CA ALA A 9 -24.44 -1.58 -3.31
C ALA A 9 -23.69 -2.75 -2.66
N SER A 10 -24.38 -3.86 -2.38
CA SER A 10 -23.76 -5.01 -1.70
C SER A 10 -22.63 -5.67 -2.49
N ILE A 11 -22.82 -5.90 -3.79
CA ILE A 11 -21.80 -6.56 -4.62
C ILE A 11 -20.61 -5.65 -4.89
N THR A 12 -20.86 -4.37 -5.15
CA THR A 12 -19.80 -3.40 -5.47
C THR A 12 -18.92 -3.10 -4.26
N LEU A 13 -19.50 -2.99 -3.06
CA LEU A 13 -18.73 -2.81 -1.82
C LEU A 13 -17.94 -4.07 -1.45
N ALA A 14 -18.48 -5.27 -1.71
CA ALA A 14 -17.74 -6.51 -1.54
C ALA A 14 -16.50 -6.57 -2.45
N ASP A 15 -16.60 -6.03 -3.67
CA ASP A 15 -15.51 -5.91 -4.63
C ASP A 15 -14.56 -4.72 -4.34
N GLY A 16 -14.84 -3.93 -3.29
CA GLY A 16 -13.97 -2.86 -2.82
C GLY A 16 -14.16 -1.51 -3.51
N VAL A 17 -15.30 -1.29 -4.18
CA VAL A 17 -15.66 0.04 -4.74
C VAL A 17 -15.70 1.09 -3.63
N ASN A 18 -15.21 2.29 -3.95
CA ASN A 18 -15.18 3.41 -3.02
C ASN A 18 -16.60 3.92 -2.70
N ILE A 19 -16.85 4.28 -1.44
CA ILE A 19 -18.16 4.78 -1.00
C ILE A 19 -18.59 6.06 -1.73
N LYS A 20 -17.64 6.89 -2.14
CA LYS A 20 -17.92 8.09 -2.94
C LYS A 20 -18.41 7.72 -4.34
N GLU A 21 -17.77 6.76 -5.00
CA GLU A 21 -18.17 6.29 -6.33
C GLU A 21 -19.54 5.61 -6.27
N LEU A 22 -19.79 4.79 -5.23
CA LEU A 22 -21.12 4.22 -5.01
C LEU A 22 -22.18 5.31 -4.82
N SER A 23 -21.86 6.38 -4.09
CA SER A 23 -22.75 7.54 -3.92
C SER A 23 -23.12 8.16 -5.27
N GLU A 24 -22.15 8.35 -6.15
CA GLU A 24 -22.36 8.89 -7.50
C GLU A 24 -23.22 7.97 -8.36
N TYR A 25 -22.97 6.65 -8.35
CA TYR A 25 -23.78 5.68 -9.09
C TYR A 25 -25.24 5.61 -8.62
N LEU A 26 -25.46 5.79 -7.32
CA LEU A 26 -26.80 5.82 -6.75
C LEU A 26 -27.49 7.18 -6.91
N GLY A 27 -26.76 8.22 -7.33
CA GLY A 27 -27.28 9.59 -7.42
C GLY A 27 -27.49 10.24 -6.05
N HIS A 28 -26.75 9.80 -5.03
CA HIS A 28 -26.77 10.42 -3.71
C HIS A 28 -25.85 11.63 -3.70
N TYR A 29 -26.41 12.79 -3.36
CA TYR A 29 -25.67 14.06 -3.27
C TYR A 29 -24.58 14.05 -2.20
N ASP A 30 -24.84 13.38 -1.08
CA ASP A 30 -23.92 13.27 0.04
C ASP A 30 -23.39 11.83 0.19
N PRO A 31 -22.07 11.60 0.02
CA PRO A 31 -21.44 10.32 0.34
C PRO A 31 -21.59 9.90 1.80
N GLY A 32 -21.75 10.85 2.74
CA GLY A 32 -22.03 10.57 4.15
C GLY A 32 -23.34 9.80 4.33
N PHE A 33 -24.40 10.21 3.63
CA PHE A 33 -25.66 9.47 3.57
C PHE A 33 -25.47 8.05 3.03
N THR A 34 -24.73 7.88 1.92
CA THR A 34 -24.42 6.55 1.36
C THR A 34 -23.67 5.68 2.35
N LEU A 35 -22.67 6.25 3.04
CA LEU A 35 -21.89 5.56 4.06
C LEU A 35 -22.78 5.11 5.22
N GLN A 36 -23.62 6.00 5.75
CA GLN A 36 -24.51 5.67 6.86
C GLN A 36 -25.42 4.47 6.52
N MET A 37 -25.93 4.42 5.28
CA MET A 37 -26.81 3.34 4.83
C MET A 37 -26.08 2.01 4.65
N TYR A 38 -24.85 2.02 4.11
CA TYR A 38 -24.16 0.81 3.67
C TYR A 38 -22.88 0.46 4.44
N THR A 39 -22.56 1.17 5.52
CA THR A 39 -21.35 0.92 6.34
C THR A 39 -21.25 -0.52 6.83
N HIS A 40 -22.39 -1.16 7.11
CA HIS A 40 -22.46 -2.55 7.56
C HIS A 40 -22.01 -3.58 6.49
N MET A 41 -21.93 -3.17 5.22
CA MET A 41 -21.45 -4.00 4.12
C MET A 41 -19.95 -3.81 3.86
N LEU A 42 -19.32 -2.79 4.44
CA LEU A 42 -17.92 -2.52 4.20
C LEU A 42 -17.07 -3.62 4.84
N PRO A 43 -16.27 -4.37 4.05
CA PRO A 43 -15.39 -5.36 4.62
C PRO A 43 -14.33 -4.66 5.46
N SER A 44 -14.11 -5.17 6.68
CA SER A 44 -13.02 -4.67 7.54
C SER A 44 -11.72 -4.60 6.73
N SER A 45 -11.09 -3.43 6.74
CA SER A 45 -9.85 -3.17 6.03
C SER A 45 -8.61 -3.41 6.90
N TYR A 46 -8.81 -3.75 8.18
CA TYR A 46 -7.74 -3.82 9.18
C TYR A 46 -6.60 -4.76 8.74
N ASP A 47 -6.92 -6.02 8.42
CA ASP A 47 -5.90 -7.00 8.02
C ASP A 47 -5.25 -6.64 6.68
N ARG A 48 -6.03 -6.12 5.72
CA ARG A 48 -5.49 -5.68 4.43
C ARG A 48 -4.52 -4.52 4.59
N ALA A 49 -4.87 -3.54 5.45
CA ALA A 49 -4.04 -2.39 5.75
C ALA A 49 -2.75 -2.83 6.46
N ARG A 50 -2.86 -3.68 7.48
CA ARG A 50 -1.72 -4.26 8.19
C ARG A 50 -0.77 -4.96 7.21
N GLN A 51 -1.27 -5.90 6.42
CA GLN A 51 -0.45 -6.62 5.45
C GLN A 51 0.20 -5.70 4.40
N ALA A 52 -0.50 -4.64 3.97
CA ALA A 52 0.06 -3.68 3.03
C ALA A 52 1.26 -2.93 3.62
N VAL A 53 1.18 -2.54 4.89
CA VAL A 53 2.27 -1.92 5.65
C VAL A 53 3.42 -2.91 5.83
N ASP A 54 3.14 -4.12 6.32
CA ASP A 54 4.13 -5.17 6.55
C ASP A 54 4.97 -5.42 5.27
N ARG A 55 4.30 -5.66 4.13
CA ARG A 55 4.97 -5.85 2.84
C ARG A 55 5.84 -4.65 2.43
N ARG A 56 5.41 -3.44 2.73
CA ARG A 56 6.16 -2.22 2.36
C ARG A 56 7.42 -2.09 3.21
N LEU A 57 7.31 -2.32 4.52
CA LEU A 57 8.42 -2.26 5.46
C LEU A 57 9.46 -3.34 5.18
N GLU A 58 9.04 -4.58 4.91
CA GLU A 58 9.95 -5.66 4.52
C GLU A 58 10.77 -5.32 3.27
N ARG A 59 10.14 -4.73 2.24
CA ARG A 59 10.83 -4.30 1.04
C ARG A 59 11.85 -3.19 1.33
N LEU A 60 11.55 -2.28 2.25
CA LEU A 60 12.47 -1.23 2.67
C LEU A 60 13.66 -1.82 3.43
N ALA A 61 13.41 -2.73 4.38
CA ALA A 61 14.44 -3.40 5.15
C ALA A 61 15.44 -4.14 4.25
N ARG A 62 14.94 -4.93 3.28
CA ARG A 62 15.79 -5.65 2.31
C ARG A 62 16.72 -4.70 1.54
N ARG A 63 16.18 -3.60 1.01
CA ARG A 63 16.97 -2.59 0.27
C ARG A 63 18.06 -1.96 1.13
N LEU A 64 17.76 -1.64 2.39
CA LEU A 64 18.75 -1.05 3.31
C LEU A 64 19.87 -2.05 3.65
N THR A 65 19.54 -3.32 3.86
CA THR A 65 20.54 -4.36 4.11
C THR A 65 21.44 -4.58 2.89
N GLU A 66 20.86 -4.62 1.68
CA GLU A 66 21.61 -4.74 0.42
C GLU A 66 22.55 -3.54 0.19
N GLN A 67 22.08 -2.31 0.44
CA GLN A 67 22.90 -1.11 0.33
C GLN A 67 24.09 -1.12 1.31
N SER A 68 23.86 -1.51 2.56
CA SER A 68 24.93 -1.63 3.56
C SER A 68 25.97 -2.67 3.16
N ARG A 69 25.55 -3.83 2.63
CA ARG A 69 26.46 -4.86 2.11
C ARG A 69 27.28 -4.36 0.92
N SER A 70 26.64 -3.74 -0.07
CA SER A 70 27.33 -3.18 -1.25
C SER A 70 28.33 -2.09 -0.87
N ARG A 71 28.01 -1.26 0.13
CA ARG A 71 28.93 -0.23 0.65
C ARG A 71 30.15 -0.84 1.34
N ALA A 72 29.95 -1.89 2.14
CA ALA A 72 31.05 -2.59 2.80
C ALA A 72 31.98 -3.30 1.81
N ASP A 73 31.43 -3.85 0.72
CA ASP A 73 32.20 -4.52 -0.32
C ASP A 73 33.08 -3.54 -1.09
N ARG A 74 32.49 -2.42 -1.54
CA ARG A 74 33.23 -1.32 -2.20
C ARG A 74 34.33 -0.72 -1.32
N GLY A 75 34.15 -0.72 0.01
CA GLY A 75 35.17 -0.24 0.94
C GLY A 75 36.40 -1.15 0.99
N ARG A 76 36.18 -2.47 0.93
CA ARG A 76 37.29 -3.46 0.90
C ARG A 76 38.06 -3.42 -0.41
N ASP A 77 37.39 -3.23 -1.53
CA ASP A 77 38.05 -3.11 -2.84
C ASP A 77 38.97 -1.87 -2.93
N LEU A 78 38.64 -0.80 -2.19
CA LEU A 78 39.45 0.42 -2.12
C LEU A 78 40.66 0.29 -1.18
N GLU A 79 40.58 -0.56 -0.16
CA GLU A 79 41.69 -0.84 0.77
C GLU A 79 42.72 -1.83 0.20
N ASP A 80 42.35 -2.64 -0.80
CA ASP A 80 43.25 -3.59 -1.49
C ASP A 80 44.11 -2.93 -2.60
N LEU A 81 43.84 -1.66 -2.93
CA LEU A 81 44.76 -0.83 -3.71
C LEU A 81 45.94 -0.45 -2.81
N GLY A 82 46.97 -1.32 -2.80
CA GLY A 82 48.21 -1.13 -2.03
C GLY A 82 48.87 0.24 -2.25
N PRO A 83 49.81 0.64 -1.37
CA PRO A 83 50.38 1.99 -1.37
C PRO A 83 50.85 2.37 -2.77
N GLY A 84 50.22 3.39 -3.35
CA GLY A 84 50.57 3.88 -4.69
C GLY A 84 52.06 4.22 -4.76
N PRO A 85 52.67 4.11 -5.96
CA PRO A 85 54.11 4.30 -6.12
C PRO A 85 54.49 5.67 -5.57
N GLY A 86 55.28 5.68 -4.49
CA GLY A 86 55.74 6.89 -3.85
C GLY A 86 56.46 7.76 -4.86
N LEU A 87 55.96 8.99 -5.05
CA LEU A 87 56.68 10.02 -5.78
C LEU A 87 57.93 10.38 -4.99
N LEU A 88 59.08 9.89 -5.50
CA LEU A 88 60.41 10.48 -5.29
C LEU A 88 60.60 11.62 -6.29
#